data_AF-A0A940B9U3-F1
#
_entry.id   AF-A0A940B9U3-F1
#
_cell.length_a   1.000
_cell.length_b   1.000
_cell.length_c   1.000
_cell.angle_alpha   90.00
_cell.angle_beta   90.00
_cell.angle_gamma   90.00
#
_symmetry.space_group_name_H-M   'P 1'
#
loop_
_entity.id
_entity.type
_entity.pdbx_description
1 polymer ?
#
loop_
_entity_poly.entity_id
_entity_poly.type
_entity_poly.pdbx_seq_one_letter_code
_entity_poly.pdbx_strand_id
1 'polypeptide(L)'
;MGQGKSGIEFLKNNSLRTVDFWLIIPILSITTIGLYVLNLVLSQGYEGYPTIFYKQVIAAVIGIFIAFLICLLDTQFMKLIGWILYGTSLLLLVWVIIDGFTLADKWGADAWMQLPFLGTFQPSELTKIGLVIVTSYILEDMGTKAISMIRGWVYLGIIYGIPLLMILKQPDFGTAMVIVF
;
A
#
# COMPACT_ATOMS: atom_id res chain seq x y z
N MET A 1 -8.14 28.48 -5.95
CA MET A 1 -9.18 28.02 -5.00
C MET A 1 -10.20 27.19 -5.78
N GLY A 2 -9.89 25.92 -6.05
CA GLY A 2 -10.83 24.97 -6.62
C GLY A 2 -11.53 24.25 -5.48
N GLN A 3 -12.86 24.29 -5.42
CA GLN A 3 -13.63 23.52 -4.46
C GLN A 3 -13.38 22.03 -4.74
N GLY A 4 -12.67 21.36 -3.83
CA GLY A 4 -12.58 19.90 -3.82
C GLY A 4 -13.99 19.36 -3.61
N LYS A 5 -14.62 18.88 -4.68
CA LYS A 5 -15.92 18.21 -4.55
C LYS A 5 -15.68 16.93 -3.78
N SER A 6 -16.39 16.77 -2.66
CA SER A 6 -16.35 15.54 -1.86
C SER A 6 -16.59 14.32 -2.76
N GLY A 7 -15.86 13.22 -2.54
CA GLY A 7 -16.05 11.96 -3.29
C GLY A 7 -17.51 11.47 -3.32
N ILE A 8 -18.30 11.85 -2.31
CA ILE A 8 -19.73 11.58 -2.23
C ILE A 8 -20.54 12.41 -3.24
N GLU A 9 -20.20 13.69 -3.46
CA GLU A 9 -20.84 14.52 -4.51
C GLU A 9 -20.46 14.05 -5.92
N PHE A 10 -19.23 13.54 -6.09
CA PHE A 10 -18.77 12.95 -7.34
C PHE A 10 -19.58 11.69 -7.71
N LEU A 11 -19.80 10.79 -6.75
CA LEU A 11 -20.68 9.63 -6.97
C LEU A 11 -22.13 10.06 -7.18
N LYS A 12 -22.65 11.02 -6.40
CA LYS A 12 -24.07 11.41 -6.50
C LYS A 12 -24.48 12.00 -7.85
N ASN A 13 -23.58 12.70 -8.56
CA ASN A 13 -23.95 13.47 -9.76
C ASN A 13 -23.63 12.77 -11.11
N ASN A 14 -22.83 11.69 -11.13
CA ASN A 14 -22.49 10.91 -12.34
C ASN A 14 -22.08 9.45 -12.05
N SER A 15 -22.74 8.82 -11.07
CA SER A 15 -22.31 7.64 -10.28
C SER A 15 -21.71 6.42 -10.95
N LEU A 16 -22.00 6.16 -12.23
CA LEU A 16 -21.52 4.95 -12.93
C LEU A 16 -20.69 5.27 -14.17
N ARG A 17 -20.65 6.52 -14.62
CA ARG A 17 -19.96 6.90 -15.86
C ARG A 17 -18.50 7.31 -15.64
N THR A 18 -18.14 7.59 -14.39
CA THR A 18 -16.78 7.94 -13.95
C THR A 18 -16.01 6.75 -13.39
N VAL A 19 -16.68 5.63 -13.18
CA VAL A 19 -16.04 4.38 -12.76
C VAL A 19 -15.33 3.79 -13.98
N ASP A 20 -14.01 3.67 -13.89
CA ASP A 20 -13.22 3.09 -14.97
C ASP A 20 -13.34 1.56 -14.98
N PHE A 21 -14.39 1.07 -15.64
CA PHE A 21 -14.62 -0.37 -15.80
C PHE A 21 -13.49 -1.07 -16.56
N TRP A 22 -12.73 -0.34 -17.38
CA TRP A 22 -11.58 -0.90 -18.08
C TRP A 22 -10.46 -1.26 -17.11
N LEU A 23 -10.38 -0.60 -15.96
CA LEU A 23 -9.45 -0.94 -14.89
C LEU A 23 -10.02 -2.00 -13.93
N ILE A 24 -11.30 -1.89 -13.56
CA ILE A 24 -11.91 -2.77 -12.56
C ILE A 24 -12.06 -4.21 -13.06
N ILE A 25 -12.46 -4.39 -14.33
CA ILE A 25 -12.69 -5.74 -14.89
C ILE A 25 -11.40 -6.57 -14.87
N PRO A 26 -10.24 -6.08 -15.36
CA PRO A 26 -8.97 -6.81 -15.25
C PRO A 26 -8.58 -7.12 -13.81
N ILE A 27 -8.73 -6.19 -12.87
CA ILE A 27 -8.39 -6.41 -11.45
C ILE A 27 -9.20 -7.58 -10.88
N LEU A 28 -10.52 -7.53 -11.02
CA LEU A 28 -11.41 -8.59 -10.53
C LEU A 28 -11.15 -9.93 -11.23
N SER A 29 -10.84 -9.89 -12.52
CA SER A 29 -10.51 -11.10 -13.30
C SER A 29 -9.25 -11.76 -12.77
N ILE A 30 -8.16 -11.00 -12.61
CA ILE A 30 -6.88 -11.51 -12.10
C ILE A 30 -7.02 -12.01 -10.66
N THR A 31 -7.75 -11.29 -9.79
CA THR A 31 -8.03 -11.75 -8.43
C THR A 31 -8.80 -13.08 -8.42
N THR A 32 -9.82 -13.22 -9.27
CA THR A 32 -10.61 -14.46 -9.37
C THR A 32 -9.77 -15.63 -9.89
N ILE A 33 -8.95 -15.40 -10.93
CA ILE A 33 -8.01 -16.39 -11.46
C ILE A 33 -7.03 -16.82 -10.37
N GLY A 34 -6.47 -15.86 -9.61
CA GLY A 34 -5.56 -16.15 -8.51
C GLY A 34 -6.20 -17.00 -7.42
N LEU A 35 -7.43 -16.69 -6.99
CA LEU A 35 -8.18 -17.49 -6.02
C LEU A 35 -8.49 -18.90 -6.54
N TYR A 36 -8.86 -19.02 -7.82
CA TYR A 36 -9.12 -20.31 -8.46
C TYR A 36 -7.87 -21.20 -8.48
N VAL A 37 -6.74 -20.65 -8.95
CA VAL A 37 -5.46 -21.37 -8.98
C VAL A 37 -5.03 -21.76 -7.56
N LEU A 38 -5.17 -20.86 -6.59
CA LEU A 38 -4.83 -21.14 -5.21
C LEU A 38 -5.65 -22.30 -4.64
N ASN A 39 -6.97 -22.32 -4.85
CA ASN A 39 -7.80 -23.44 -4.43
C ASN A 39 -7.38 -24.75 -5.11
N LEU A 40 -7.08 -24.71 -6.42
CA LEU A 40 -6.67 -25.88 -7.17
C LEU A 40 -5.38 -26.50 -6.60
N VAL A 41 -4.39 -25.67 -6.26
CA VAL A 41 -3.11 -26.16 -5.70
C VAL A 41 -3.29 -26.63 -4.25
N LEU A 42 -3.96 -25.83 -3.39
CA LEU A 42 -4.07 -26.16 -1.97
C LEU A 42 -4.93 -27.40 -1.71
N SER A 43 -5.97 -27.62 -2.53
CA SER A 43 -6.86 -28.78 -2.41
C SER A 43 -6.18 -30.13 -2.72
N GLN A 44 -4.97 -30.13 -3.28
CA GLN A 44 -4.18 -31.35 -3.55
C GLN A 44 -3.48 -31.93 -2.30
N GLY A 45 -3.88 -31.50 -1.10
CA GLY A 45 -3.38 -32.03 0.17
C GLY A 45 -2.37 -31.13 0.88
N TYR A 46 -2.37 -29.82 0.61
CA TYR A 46 -1.51 -28.87 1.29
C TYR A 46 -1.93 -28.70 2.77
N GLU A 47 -0.95 -28.71 3.68
CA GLU A 47 -1.20 -28.52 5.10
C GLU A 47 -1.83 -27.15 5.39
N GLY A 48 -2.99 -27.13 6.06
CA GLY A 48 -3.72 -25.90 6.37
C GLY A 48 -4.81 -25.51 5.36
N TYR A 49 -5.07 -26.33 4.34
CA TYR A 49 -6.34 -26.26 3.59
C TYR A 49 -7.51 -26.77 4.46
N PRO A 50 -8.71 -26.13 4.44
CA PRO A 50 -9.11 -24.96 3.65
C PRO A 50 -8.87 -23.61 4.35
N THR A 51 -8.33 -23.60 5.56
CA THR A 51 -8.16 -22.37 6.37
C THR A 51 -7.34 -21.29 5.66
N ILE A 52 -6.24 -21.65 5.00
CA ILE A 52 -5.40 -20.70 4.24
C ILE A 52 -6.18 -20.10 3.06
N PHE A 53 -6.98 -20.90 2.37
CA PHE A 53 -7.82 -20.42 1.28
C PHE A 53 -8.86 -19.41 1.79
N TYR A 54 -9.54 -19.69 2.90
CA TYR A 54 -10.48 -18.75 3.50
C TYR A 54 -9.83 -17.44 3.95
N LYS A 55 -8.61 -17.49 4.50
CA LYS A 55 -7.84 -16.27 4.81
C LYS A 55 -7.61 -15.43 3.56
N GLN A 56 -7.25 -16.04 2.43
CA GLN A 56 -7.04 -15.32 1.17
C GLN A 56 -8.34 -14.70 0.63
N VAL A 57 -9.46 -15.43 0.68
CA VAL A 57 -10.76 -14.90 0.26
C VAL A 57 -11.18 -13.71 1.13
N ILE A 58 -11.04 -13.83 2.45
CA ILE A 58 -11.33 -12.74 3.39
C ILE A 58 -10.42 -11.53 3.12
N ALA A 59 -9.12 -11.76 2.91
CA ALA A 59 -8.18 -10.69 2.57
C ALA A 59 -8.56 -9.98 1.26
N ALA A 60 -8.98 -10.72 0.23
CA ALA A 60 -9.43 -10.14 -1.04
C ALA A 60 -10.70 -9.28 -0.86
N VAL A 61 -11.68 -9.79 -0.10
CA VAL A 61 -12.91 -9.04 0.19
C VAL A 61 -12.62 -7.77 0.99
N ILE A 62 -11.79 -7.87 2.03
CA ILE A 62 -11.36 -6.71 2.82
C ILE A 62 -10.62 -5.70 1.94
N GLY A 63 -9.72 -6.16 1.06
CA GLY A 63 -8.98 -5.30 0.15
C GLY A 63 -9.88 -4.53 -0.82
N ILE A 64 -10.87 -5.22 -1.43
CA ILE A 64 -11.86 -4.58 -2.31
C ILE A 64 -12.70 -3.56 -1.53
N PHE A 65 -13.11 -3.91 -0.32
CA PHE A 65 -13.89 -3.01 0.55
C PHE A 65 -13.09 -1.77 0.93
N ILE A 66 -11.83 -1.91 1.33
CA ILE A 66 -10.93 -0.79 1.64
C ILE A 66 -10.71 0.08 0.40
N ALA A 67 -10.47 -0.51 -0.78
CA ALA A 67 -10.33 0.25 -2.02
C ALA A 67 -11.58 1.09 -2.33
N PHE A 68 -12.77 0.51 -2.15
CA PHE A 68 -14.02 1.23 -2.30
C PHE A 68 -14.15 2.39 -1.30
N LEU A 69 -13.81 2.19 -0.02
CA LEU A 69 -13.81 3.26 0.97
C LEU A 69 -12.85 4.39 0.62
N ILE A 70 -11.64 4.07 0.14
CA ILE A 70 -10.65 5.07 -0.29
C ILE A 70 -11.21 5.92 -1.44
N CYS A 71 -11.94 5.34 -2.39
CA CYS A 71 -12.59 6.08 -3.47
C CYS A 71 -13.63 7.10 -2.97
N LEU A 72 -14.17 6.95 -1.76
CA LEU A 72 -15.12 7.88 -1.16
C LEU A 72 -14.44 9.08 -0.48
N LEU A 73 -13.14 8.98 -0.21
CA LEU A 73 -12.41 10.02 0.52
C LEU A 73 -12.09 11.21 -0.38
N ASP A 74 -12.17 12.40 0.20
CA ASP A 74 -11.79 13.63 -0.49
C ASP A 74 -10.27 13.76 -0.62
N THR A 75 -9.81 14.42 -1.68
CA THR A 75 -8.40 14.62 -1.99
C THR A 75 -7.67 15.41 -0.89
N GLN A 76 -8.33 16.32 -0.17
CA GLN A 76 -7.65 17.01 0.94
C GLN A 76 -7.40 16.07 2.13
N PHE A 77 -8.35 15.19 2.42
CA PHE A 77 -8.22 14.20 3.48
C PHE A 77 -7.16 13.15 3.14
N MET A 78 -7.04 12.79 1.86
CA MET A 78 -5.99 11.90 1.37
C MET A 78 -4.57 12.45 1.64
N LYS A 79 -4.36 13.77 1.63
CA LYS A 79 -3.05 14.39 1.99
C LYS A 79 -2.67 14.09 3.43
N LEU A 80 -3.62 14.24 4.36
CA LEU A 80 -3.40 13.94 5.78
C LEU A 80 -3.14 12.44 5.98
N ILE A 81 -3.97 11.58 5.36
CA ILE A 81 -3.78 10.13 5.42
C ILE A 81 -2.41 9.74 4.89
N GLY A 82 -1.97 10.27 3.75
CA GLY A 82 -0.66 9.94 3.16
C GLY A 82 0.49 10.18 4.13
N TRP A 83 0.50 11.34 4.80
CA TRP A 83 1.52 11.65 5.81
C TRP A 83 1.43 10.76 7.05
N ILE A 84 0.22 10.43 7.52
CA ILE A 84 0.03 9.49 8.63
C ILE A 84 0.54 8.10 8.24
N LEU A 85 0.19 7.59 7.06
CA LEU A 85 0.65 6.31 6.55
C LEU A 85 2.17 6.28 6.43
N TYR A 86 2.78 7.32 5.88
CA TYR A 86 4.23 7.44 5.77
C TYR A 86 4.91 7.46 7.15
N GLY A 87 4.45 8.31 8.06
CA GLY A 87 5.05 8.40 9.40
C GLY A 87 4.90 7.11 10.20
N THR A 88 3.71 6.49 10.16
CA THR A 88 3.47 5.21 10.83
C THR A 88 4.28 4.09 10.20
N SER A 89 4.42 4.05 8.87
CA SER A 89 5.23 3.02 8.21
C SER A 89 6.71 3.13 8.55
N LEU A 90 7.25 4.35 8.68
CA LEU A 90 8.62 4.54 9.17
C LEU A 90 8.80 4.01 10.59
N LEU A 91 7.87 4.30 11.51
CA LEU A 91 7.92 3.76 12.86
C LEU A 91 7.90 2.23 12.87
N LEU A 92 7.06 1.62 12.03
CA LEU A 92 7.00 0.17 11.88
C LEU A 92 8.28 -0.41 11.26
N LEU A 93 8.90 0.26 10.29
CA LEU A 93 10.19 -0.15 9.73
C LEU A 93 11.30 -0.07 10.79
N VAL A 94 11.31 0.96 11.65
CA VAL A 94 12.23 1.02 12.79
C VAL A 94 11.98 -0.17 13.71
N TRP A 95 10.72 -0.44 14.02
CA TRP A 95 10.34 -1.48 14.95
C TRP A 95 10.80 -2.86 14.47
N VAL A 96 10.57 -3.22 13.20
CA VAL A 96 11.08 -4.46 12.61
C VAL A 96 12.58 -4.62 12.79
N ILE A 97 13.36 -3.55 12.60
CA ILE A 97 14.83 -3.61 12.73
C ILE A 97 15.27 -3.84 14.19
N ILE A 98 14.45 -3.43 15.17
CA ILE A 98 14.81 -3.46 16.59
C ILE A 98 14.22 -4.68 17.32
N ASP A 99 13.07 -5.21 16.89
CA ASP A 99 12.31 -6.19 17.68
C ASP A 99 13.06 -7.52 17.89
N GLY A 100 14.04 -7.83 17.03
CA GLY A 100 14.93 -8.98 17.16
C GLY A 100 14.25 -10.33 16.91
N PHE A 101 12.97 -10.36 16.55
CA PHE A 101 12.22 -11.54 16.13
C PHE A 101 12.43 -11.79 14.63
N THR A 102 13.68 -12.05 14.26
CA THR A 102 14.05 -12.21 12.86
C THR A 102 13.23 -13.32 12.20
N LEU A 103 12.30 -12.95 11.31
CA LEU A 103 11.64 -13.91 10.42
C LEU A 103 12.53 -14.29 9.23
N ALA A 104 13.77 -13.78 9.20
CA ALA A 104 14.79 -14.08 8.21
C ALA A 104 15.01 -15.60 8.01
N ASP A 105 14.96 -16.41 9.07
CA ASP A 105 15.12 -17.87 8.95
C ASP A 105 13.98 -18.55 8.19
N LYS A 106 12.80 -17.91 8.13
CA LYS A 106 11.61 -18.44 7.44
C LYS A 106 11.42 -17.83 6.05
N TRP A 107 11.82 -16.58 5.83
CA TRP A 107 11.50 -15.79 4.62
C TRP A 107 12.73 -15.19 3.92
N GLY A 108 13.94 -15.41 4.44
CA GLY A 108 15.21 -14.92 3.88
C GLY A 108 15.50 -13.44 4.11
N ALA A 109 14.54 -12.68 4.67
CA ALA A 109 14.66 -11.26 4.99
C ALA A 109 13.88 -10.94 6.27
N ASP A 110 14.39 -10.00 7.05
CA ASP A 110 13.73 -9.55 8.28
C ASP A 110 12.82 -8.35 8.00
N ALA A 111 11.79 -8.59 7.18
CA ALA A 111 10.89 -7.55 6.67
C ALA A 111 9.45 -7.72 7.18
N TRP A 112 9.15 -8.81 7.88
CA TRP A 112 7.79 -9.18 8.26
C TRP A 112 7.62 -9.09 9.77
N MET A 113 6.49 -8.54 10.22
CA MET A 113 6.07 -8.58 11.63
C MET A 113 4.94 -9.58 11.80
N GLN A 114 4.96 -10.35 12.88
CA GLN A 114 3.84 -11.19 13.27
C GLN A 114 2.98 -10.46 14.31
N LEU A 115 1.82 -9.96 13.88
CA LEU A 115 0.86 -9.28 14.73
C LEU A 115 -0.14 -10.31 15.30
N PRO A 116 -0.38 -10.34 16.63
CA PRO A 116 -1.16 -11.39 17.30
C PRO A 116 -2.63 -11.50 16.82
N PHE A 117 -3.18 -10.45 16.19
CA PHE A 117 -4.57 -10.43 15.68
C PHE A 117 -4.68 -10.21 14.17
N LEU A 118 -3.65 -9.62 13.55
CA LEU A 118 -3.67 -9.24 12.13
C LEU A 118 -2.87 -10.20 11.24
N GLY A 119 -2.17 -11.17 11.84
CA GLY A 119 -1.30 -12.10 11.12
C GLY A 119 0.03 -11.46 10.74
N THR A 120 0.59 -11.85 9.61
CA THR A 120 1.87 -11.32 9.12
C THR A 120 1.66 -10.02 8.36
N PHE A 121 2.37 -8.96 8.75
CA PHE A 121 2.28 -7.64 8.13
C PHE A 121 3.66 -7.12 7.74
N GLN A 122 3.79 -6.62 6.52
CA GLN A 122 5.03 -6.09 5.99
C GLN A 122 4.95 -4.54 5.98
N PRO A 123 5.74 -3.82 6.80
CA PRO A 123 5.68 -2.35 6.86
C PRO A 123 5.98 -1.64 5.54
N SER A 124 6.77 -2.28 4.67
CA SER A 124 7.14 -1.72 3.37
C SER A 124 5.95 -1.58 2.42
N GLU A 125 4.93 -2.44 2.53
CA GLU A 125 3.70 -2.31 1.76
C GLU A 125 2.97 -1.01 2.11
N LEU A 126 2.88 -0.68 3.40
CA LEU A 126 2.32 0.58 3.87
C LEU A 126 3.14 1.77 3.42
N THR A 127 4.46 1.62 3.42
CA THR A 127 5.42 2.65 3.01
C THR A 127 5.22 3.03 1.55
N LYS A 128 5.02 2.05 0.65
CA LYS A 128 4.75 2.33 -0.78
C LYS A 128 3.48 3.17 -0.97
N ILE A 129 2.40 2.84 -0.25
CA ILE A 129 1.14 3.60 -0.33
C ILE A 129 1.34 5.04 0.18
N GLY A 130 1.97 5.20 1.35
CA GLY A 130 2.27 6.52 1.92
C GLY A 130 3.16 7.36 0.99
N LEU A 131 4.20 6.75 0.41
CA LEU A 131 5.10 7.40 -0.55
C LEU A 131 4.35 7.91 -1.77
N VAL A 132 3.54 7.08 -2.44
CA VAL A 132 2.81 7.48 -3.66
C VAL A 132 1.94 8.71 -3.37
N ILE A 133 1.20 8.68 -2.26
CA ILE A 133 0.30 9.78 -1.87
C ILE A 133 1.11 11.04 -1.52
N VAL A 134 2.13 10.95 -0.68
CA VAL A 134 2.94 12.11 -0.28
C VAL A 134 3.65 12.71 -1.49
N THR A 135 4.21 11.87 -2.35
CA THR A 135 4.88 12.29 -3.60
C THR A 135 3.95 13.05 -4.51
N SER A 136 2.70 12.60 -4.69
CA SER A 136 1.76 13.31 -5.57
C SER A 136 1.53 14.75 -5.11
N TYR A 137 1.44 15.00 -3.79
CA TYR A 137 1.27 16.36 -3.27
C TYR A 137 2.53 17.20 -3.36
N ILE A 138 3.72 16.62 -3.15
CA ILE A 138 4.97 17.37 -3.31
C ILE A 138 5.14 17.80 -4.78
N LEU A 139 4.82 16.92 -5.73
CA LEU A 139 4.84 17.24 -7.16
C LEU A 139 3.79 18.31 -7.52
N GLU A 140 2.59 18.25 -6.93
CA GLU A 140 1.58 19.30 -7.07
C GLU A 140 2.09 20.65 -6.54
N ASP A 141 2.69 20.67 -5.34
CA ASP A 141 3.24 21.88 -4.71
C ASP A 141 4.41 22.46 -5.53
N MET A 142 5.20 21.62 -6.22
CA MET A 142 6.22 22.04 -7.18
C MET A 142 5.60 22.66 -8.44
N GLY A 143 4.56 22.03 -8.99
CA GLY A 143 3.86 22.49 -10.19
C GLY A 143 3.12 23.82 -9.99
N THR A 144 2.51 24.00 -8.82
CA THR A 144 1.84 25.26 -8.44
C THR A 144 2.81 26.35 -7.98
N LYS A 145 4.12 26.06 -7.92
CA LYS A 145 5.19 26.93 -7.40
C LYS A 145 5.01 27.32 -5.93
N ALA A 146 4.22 26.56 -5.17
CA ALA A 146 4.15 26.69 -3.72
C ALA A 146 5.49 26.35 -3.05
N ILE A 147 6.25 25.42 -3.64
CA ILE A 147 7.65 25.16 -3.31
C ILE A 147 8.54 25.31 -4.55
N SER A 148 9.81 25.67 -4.34
CA SER A 148 10.76 25.74 -5.45
C SER A 148 11.15 24.35 -5.94
N MET A 149 11.50 24.23 -7.23
CA MET A 149 11.88 22.95 -7.84
C MET A 149 13.01 22.24 -7.07
N ILE A 150 14.02 23.01 -6.65
CA ILE A 150 15.17 22.48 -5.88
C ILE A 150 14.69 21.94 -4.54
N ARG A 151 13.85 22.68 -3.80
CA ARG A 151 13.32 22.22 -2.51
C ARG A 151 12.45 20.97 -2.69
N GLY A 152 11.63 20.93 -3.73
CA GLY A 152 10.82 19.76 -4.07
C GLY A 152 11.65 18.51 -4.29
N TRP A 153 12.69 18.57 -5.12
CA TRP A 153 13.62 17.44 -5.31
C TRP A 153 14.33 17.02 -4.03
N VAL A 154 14.73 17.96 -3.18
CA VAL A 154 15.32 17.65 -1.87
C VAL A 154 14.32 16.91 -0.99
N TYR A 155 13.06 17.36 -0.94
CA TYR A 155 12.02 16.67 -0.17
C TYR A 155 11.77 15.27 -0.71
N LEU A 156 11.65 15.08 -2.03
CA LEU A 156 11.53 13.76 -2.66
C LEU A 156 12.72 12.87 -2.28
N GLY A 157 13.95 13.37 -2.38
CA GLY A 157 15.15 12.63 -2.00
C GLY A 157 15.13 12.18 -0.54
N ILE A 158 14.67 13.03 0.38
CA ILE A 158 14.55 12.68 1.80
C ILE A 158 13.46 11.63 2.02
N ILE A 159 12.25 11.84 1.47
CA ILE A 159 11.14 10.94 1.77
C ILE A 159 11.34 9.54 1.20
N TYR A 160 12.03 9.40 0.05
CA TYR A 160 12.40 8.10 -0.52
C TYR A 160 13.65 7.53 0.15
N GLY A 161 14.64 8.37 0.44
CA GLY A 161 15.93 7.94 0.98
C GLY A 161 15.82 7.30 2.36
N ILE A 162 15.02 7.88 3.27
CA ILE A 162 14.84 7.34 4.63
C ILE A 162 14.32 5.89 4.61
N PRO A 163 13.14 5.57 4.02
CA PRO A 163 12.63 4.20 4.02
C PRO A 163 13.52 3.26 3.21
N LEU A 164 14.13 3.72 2.10
CA LEU A 164 15.04 2.90 1.30
C LEU A 164 16.23 2.41 2.15
N LEU A 165 16.87 3.29 2.90
CA LEU A 165 17.98 2.93 3.79
C LEU A 165 17.56 1.94 4.88
N MET A 166 16.33 2.07 5.38
CA MET A 166 15.79 1.15 6.39
C MET A 166 15.48 -0.22 5.81
N ILE A 167 14.89 -0.29 4.62
CA ILE A 167 14.55 -1.55 3.94
C ILE A 167 15.83 -2.29 3.50
N LEU A 168 16.85 -1.57 3.05
CA LEU A 168 18.16 -2.17 2.74
C LEU A 168 18.83 -2.79 3.98
N LYS A 169 18.52 -2.31 5.19
CA LYS A 169 18.96 -2.95 6.44
C LYS A 169 18.18 -4.21 6.80
N GLN A 170 17.01 -4.45 6.19
CA GLN A 170 16.14 -5.62 6.40
C GLN A 170 16.45 -6.78 5.44
N PRO A 171 17.65 -6.80 4.84
CA PRO A 171 17.98 -7.45 3.56
C PRO A 171 16.88 -7.64 2.47
N ASP A 172 15.86 -6.78 2.40
CA ASP A 172 14.78 -6.93 1.42
C ASP A 172 15.06 -6.13 0.13
N PHE A 173 15.90 -6.71 -0.73
CA PHE A 173 16.32 -6.06 -1.98
C PHE A 173 15.17 -5.92 -2.99
N GLY A 174 14.24 -6.88 -3.03
CA GLY A 174 13.11 -6.83 -3.96
C GLY A 174 12.22 -5.61 -3.71
N THR A 175 11.89 -5.37 -2.45
CA THR A 175 11.13 -4.18 -2.05
C THR A 175 11.92 -2.89 -2.28
N ALA A 176 13.23 -2.87 -2.00
CA ALA A 176 14.06 -1.70 -2.25
C ALA A 176 14.04 -1.29 -3.73
N MET A 177 14.09 -2.26 -4.65
CA MET A 177 14.01 -2.00 -6.08
C MET A 177 12.67 -1.41 -6.50
N VAL A 178 11.55 -1.90 -5.95
CA VAL A 178 10.20 -1.36 -6.24
C VAL A 178 10.04 0.08 -5.77
N ILE A 179 10.78 0.53 -4.76
CA ILE A 179 10.74 1.92 -4.30
C ILE A 179 11.54 2.84 -5.22
N VAL A 180 12.58 2.32 -5.88
CA VAL A 180 13.49 3.09 -6.74
C VAL A 180 12.99 3.19 -8.18
N PHE A 181 12.37 2.14 -8.71
CA PHE A 181 11.91 2.01 -10.10
C PHE A 181 10.40 2.21 -10.23
#